data_AF-A0A948ZP71-F1
#
_entry.id   AF-A0A948ZP71-F1
#
_cell.length_a   1.000
_cell.length_b   1.000
_cell.length_c   1.000
_cell.angle_alpha   90.00
_cell.angle_beta   90.00
_cell.angle_gamma   90.00
#
_symmetry.space_group_name_H-M   'P 1'
#
loop_
_entity.id
_entity.type
_entity.pdbx_description
1 polymer ?
#
loop_
_entity_poly.entity_id
_entity_poly.type
_entity_poly.pdbx_seq_one_letter_code
_entity_poly.pdbx_strand_id
1 'polypeptide(L)'
;MMEGDSCSIYMSADLACGNLQTDSSSFEGWALALKTWLGCEVFISWTPAKDVEDRDYQRFLYRMIRFNEAVDWFSVADDCKEYLNDSLVLEPGGTPREAPGYFLVNVPGKRKEVEDDDVARELSELTENELENHFFLRPQRLLDCIGWHADIMKQIPVGVFAEEVSKSSRVFPGAGGKVDLGAVDESKGVALFELKKPGNRKVGSISELLFYAHVVRDIQLGIFGYEEEKQRVNERRISGASSVTGFILADRLHPLLDNEAFFETLNLAFSDRNETFGFIKYGGISNEIECERVYPVFFRAFHRTMAYPGSMFARWTEDNAYLISALLQTSCPHCGERVVHKSRVSMVCPHCGKTIQLLPGRRS
;
A
#
# COMPACT_ATOMS: atom_id res chain seq x y z
N MET A 1 22.40 6.75 -28.79
CA MET A 1 20.93 6.62 -28.86
C MET A 1 20.62 5.17 -28.51
N MET A 2 20.11 4.91 -27.31
CA MET A 2 19.69 3.58 -26.85
C MET A 2 18.28 3.72 -26.27
N GLU A 3 17.41 2.76 -26.57
CA GLU A 3 16.05 2.63 -26.03
C GLU A 3 16.09 2.54 -24.50
N GLY A 4 15.18 3.27 -23.83
CA GLY A 4 15.23 3.58 -22.40
C GLY A 4 14.89 2.42 -21.47
N ASP A 5 15.52 2.41 -20.29
CA ASP A 5 15.49 1.35 -19.28
C ASP A 5 14.08 1.12 -18.70
N SER A 6 13.34 0.21 -19.33
CA SER A 6 12.03 -0.27 -18.90
C SER A 6 12.16 -1.56 -18.07
N CYS A 7 11.36 -1.68 -17.02
CA CYS A 7 11.12 -2.92 -16.29
C CYS A 7 9.79 -3.52 -16.71
N SER A 8 9.69 -4.86 -16.76
CA SER A 8 8.43 -5.55 -17.08
C SER A 8 7.99 -6.45 -15.94
N ILE A 9 6.72 -6.35 -15.56
CA ILE A 9 6.03 -7.27 -14.66
C ILE A 9 5.08 -8.12 -15.51
N TYR A 10 5.12 -9.43 -15.30
CA TYR A 10 4.16 -10.35 -15.89
C TYR A 10 3.39 -11.06 -14.78
N MET A 11 2.06 -11.11 -14.90
CA MET A 11 1.19 -11.84 -13.99
C MET A 11 0.43 -12.95 -14.74
N SER A 12 0.45 -14.17 -14.20
CA SER A 12 -0.47 -15.20 -14.69
C SER A 12 -1.90 -14.89 -14.23
N ALA A 13 -2.89 -15.57 -14.82
CA ALA A 13 -4.29 -15.47 -14.40
C ALA A 13 -4.45 -15.78 -12.91
N ASP A 14 -3.76 -16.80 -12.39
CA ASP A 14 -3.81 -17.16 -10.97
C ASP A 14 -3.26 -16.05 -10.06
N LEU A 15 -2.24 -15.30 -10.52
CA LEU A 15 -1.71 -14.17 -9.75
C LEU A 15 -2.62 -12.94 -9.83
N ALA A 16 -3.27 -12.70 -10.98
CA ALA A 16 -4.25 -11.64 -11.15
C ALA A 16 -5.52 -11.89 -10.30
N CYS A 17 -5.95 -13.15 -10.17
CA CYS A 17 -7.02 -13.60 -9.27
C CYS A 17 -6.53 -13.90 -7.84
N GLY A 18 -5.27 -13.60 -7.53
CA GLY A 18 -4.67 -13.95 -6.24
C GLY A 18 -5.07 -12.99 -5.12
N ASN A 19 -4.76 -13.41 -3.89
CA ASN A 19 -4.88 -12.54 -2.73
C ASN A 19 -3.82 -11.42 -2.82
N LEU A 20 -4.25 -10.17 -2.97
CA LEU A 20 -3.37 -9.00 -3.13
C LEU A 20 -2.34 -8.81 -2.01
N GLN A 21 -2.58 -9.39 -0.83
CA GLN A 21 -1.64 -9.36 0.30
C GLN A 21 -0.41 -10.24 0.09
N THR A 22 -0.46 -11.21 -0.83
CA THR A 22 0.71 -12.03 -1.13
C THR A 22 1.66 -11.24 -1.99
N ASP A 23 2.96 -11.42 -1.75
CA ASP A 23 3.98 -10.72 -2.52
C ASP A 23 3.82 -10.99 -4.02
N SER A 24 3.44 -12.21 -4.41
CA SER A 24 3.23 -12.60 -5.80
C SER A 24 2.08 -11.88 -6.53
N SER A 25 1.07 -11.37 -5.82
CA SER A 25 -0.11 -10.70 -6.41
C SER A 25 -0.14 -9.17 -6.17
N SER A 26 0.95 -8.64 -5.60
CA SER A 26 1.10 -7.24 -5.18
C SER A 26 1.80 -6.36 -6.23
N PHE A 27 1.19 -6.21 -7.40
CA PHE A 27 1.85 -5.52 -8.52
C PHE A 27 2.21 -4.07 -8.21
N GLU A 28 1.38 -3.34 -7.45
CA GLU A 28 1.65 -1.95 -7.06
C GLU A 28 2.89 -1.87 -6.19
N GLY A 29 3.01 -2.77 -5.20
CA GLY A 29 4.19 -2.82 -4.33
C GLY A 29 5.48 -3.10 -5.10
N TRP A 30 5.43 -4.02 -6.06
CA TRP A 30 6.59 -4.28 -6.94
C TRP A 30 6.87 -3.13 -7.91
N ALA A 31 5.85 -2.55 -8.53
CA ALA A 31 6.01 -1.41 -9.45
C ALA A 31 6.65 -0.22 -8.74
N LEU A 32 6.17 0.13 -7.54
CA LEU A 32 6.75 1.17 -6.70
C LEU A 32 8.18 0.84 -6.28
N ALA A 33 8.47 -0.40 -5.92
CA ALA A 33 9.83 -0.82 -5.58
C ALA A 33 10.77 -0.68 -6.80
N LEU A 34 10.36 -1.15 -7.98
CA LEU A 34 11.15 -1.02 -9.21
C LEU A 34 11.40 0.45 -9.54
N LYS A 35 10.35 1.29 -9.50
CA LYS A 35 10.50 2.72 -9.74
C LYS A 35 11.45 3.38 -8.73
N THR A 36 11.29 3.09 -7.45
CA THR A 36 12.09 3.69 -6.37
C THR A 36 13.56 3.29 -6.49
N TRP A 37 13.83 1.98 -6.64
CA TRP A 37 15.17 1.44 -6.52
C TRP A 37 15.95 1.48 -7.83
N LEU A 38 15.27 1.33 -8.97
CA LEU A 38 15.89 1.28 -10.30
C LEU A 38 15.61 2.52 -11.15
N GLY A 39 14.59 3.32 -10.83
CA GLY A 39 14.22 4.50 -11.61
C GLY A 39 13.60 4.19 -12.98
N CYS A 40 13.27 2.94 -13.26
CA CYS A 40 12.74 2.50 -14.54
C CYS A 40 11.27 2.89 -14.74
N GLU A 41 10.86 2.97 -16.00
CA GLU A 41 9.46 2.90 -16.41
C GLU A 41 8.99 1.45 -16.25
N VAL A 42 7.77 1.24 -15.76
CA VAL A 42 7.26 -0.09 -15.44
C VAL A 42 6.12 -0.46 -16.40
N PHE A 43 6.30 -1.54 -17.14
CA PHE A 43 5.26 -2.11 -17.99
C PHE A 43 4.69 -3.36 -17.35
N ILE A 44 3.37 -3.48 -17.32
CA ILE A 44 2.71 -4.69 -16.83
C ILE A 44 1.95 -5.38 -17.95
N SER A 45 2.03 -6.71 -17.95
CA SER A 45 1.23 -7.59 -18.80
C SER A 45 0.67 -8.71 -17.94
N TRP A 46 -0.47 -9.27 -18.33
CA TRP A 46 -1.03 -10.42 -17.63
C TRP A 46 -1.82 -11.33 -18.56
N THR A 47 -1.99 -12.58 -18.13
CA THR A 47 -3.02 -13.45 -18.72
C THR A 47 -4.35 -13.14 -18.03
N PRO A 48 -5.43 -12.82 -18.76
CA PRO A 48 -6.73 -12.54 -18.15
C PRO A 48 -7.30 -13.79 -17.47
N ALA A 49 -8.17 -13.59 -16.49
CA ALA A 49 -8.92 -14.68 -15.88
C ALA A 49 -9.80 -15.39 -16.92
N LYS A 50 -10.05 -16.69 -16.70
CA LYS A 50 -11.01 -17.43 -17.54
C LYS A 50 -12.45 -16.95 -17.37
N ASP A 51 -12.78 -16.58 -16.14
CA ASP A 51 -14.04 -15.96 -15.77
C ASP A 51 -13.77 -14.47 -15.55
N VAL A 52 -14.29 -13.63 -16.45
CA VAL A 52 -14.09 -12.18 -16.36
C VAL A 52 -14.84 -11.59 -15.17
N GLU A 53 -15.91 -12.24 -14.70
CA GLU A 53 -16.67 -11.80 -13.52
C GLU A 53 -16.07 -12.34 -12.20
N ASP A 54 -14.92 -13.03 -12.27
CA ASP A 54 -14.20 -13.45 -11.07
C ASP A 54 -13.92 -12.22 -10.19
N ARG A 55 -14.28 -12.33 -8.91
CA ARG A 55 -14.26 -11.17 -8.01
C ARG A 55 -12.86 -10.68 -7.73
N ASP A 56 -11.90 -11.60 -7.61
CA ASP A 56 -10.51 -11.23 -7.38
C ASP A 56 -9.93 -10.58 -8.64
N TYR A 57 -10.31 -11.05 -9.83
CA TYR A 57 -9.96 -10.40 -11.11
C TYR A 57 -10.59 -9.01 -11.26
N GLN A 58 -11.87 -8.84 -10.94
CA GLN A 58 -12.53 -7.53 -10.95
C GLN A 58 -11.87 -6.53 -10.01
N ARG A 59 -11.45 -6.99 -8.82
CA ARG A 59 -10.64 -6.20 -7.89
C ARG A 59 -9.26 -5.87 -8.49
N PHE A 60 -8.62 -6.80 -9.19
CA PHE A 60 -7.35 -6.56 -9.89
C PHE A 60 -7.49 -5.51 -11.00
N LEU A 61 -8.51 -5.60 -11.85
CA LEU A 61 -8.77 -4.61 -12.91
C LEU A 61 -9.03 -3.22 -12.31
N TYR A 62 -9.83 -3.14 -11.25
CA TYR A 62 -10.07 -1.89 -10.53
C TYR A 62 -8.75 -1.26 -10.02
N ARG A 63 -7.92 -2.06 -9.35
CA ARG A 63 -6.59 -1.64 -8.87
C ARG A 63 -5.69 -1.20 -10.02
N MET A 64 -5.69 -1.94 -11.12
CA MET A 64 -4.89 -1.66 -12.31
C MET A 64 -5.26 -0.30 -12.91
N ILE A 65 -6.56 -0.02 -13.08
CA ILE A 65 -7.06 1.24 -13.61
C ILE A 65 -6.63 2.39 -12.68
N ARG A 66 -6.89 2.28 -11.37
CA ARG A 66 -6.55 3.32 -10.39
C ARG A 66 -5.05 3.61 -10.31
N PHE A 67 -4.23 2.58 -10.34
CA PHE A 67 -2.78 2.73 -10.31
C PHE A 67 -2.24 3.35 -11.61
N ASN A 68 -2.75 2.91 -12.77
CA ASN A 68 -2.37 3.45 -14.07
C ASN A 68 -2.84 4.91 -14.29
N GLU A 69 -3.93 5.34 -13.65
CA GLU A 69 -4.34 6.75 -13.63
C GLU A 69 -3.43 7.62 -12.76
N ALA A 70 -2.87 7.06 -11.70
CA ALA A 70 -2.14 7.82 -10.70
C ALA A 70 -0.75 8.25 -11.17
N VAL A 71 -0.12 7.49 -12.07
CA VAL A 71 1.28 7.71 -12.45
C VAL A 71 1.51 7.62 -13.95
N ASP A 72 2.44 8.43 -14.45
CA ASP A 72 2.85 8.46 -15.86
C ASP A 72 3.92 7.41 -16.20
N TRP A 73 4.65 6.91 -15.19
CA TRP A 73 5.77 5.99 -15.35
C TRP A 73 5.40 4.50 -15.33
N PHE A 74 4.11 4.20 -15.14
CA PHE A 74 3.56 2.86 -15.20
C PHE A 74 2.65 2.75 -16.41
N SER A 75 2.68 1.61 -17.10
CA SER A 75 1.84 1.40 -18.27
C SER A 75 1.43 -0.05 -18.43
N VAL A 76 0.18 -0.25 -18.85
CA VAL A 76 -0.30 -1.55 -19.32
C VAL A 76 0.22 -1.83 -20.74
N ALA A 77 0.77 -3.01 -20.97
CA ALA A 77 1.22 -3.48 -22.28
C ALA A 77 0.07 -3.44 -23.31
N ASP A 78 0.39 -3.12 -24.57
CA ASP A 78 -0.62 -2.85 -25.60
C ASP A 78 -1.61 -4.00 -25.81
N ASP A 79 -1.13 -5.24 -25.74
CA ASP A 79 -1.93 -6.46 -25.86
C ASP A 79 -2.85 -6.73 -24.66
N CYS A 80 -2.63 -6.05 -23.54
CA CYS A 80 -3.42 -6.17 -22.31
C CYS A 80 -4.39 -5.00 -22.10
N LYS A 81 -4.28 -3.91 -22.88
CA LYS A 81 -5.13 -2.72 -22.70
C LYS A 81 -6.61 -3.02 -22.90
N GLU A 82 -6.94 -3.92 -23.82
CA GLU A 82 -8.34 -4.29 -24.09
C GLU A 82 -9.01 -4.96 -22.88
N TYR A 83 -8.25 -5.71 -22.06
CA TYR A 83 -8.77 -6.39 -20.86
C TYR A 83 -9.24 -5.42 -19.77
N LEU A 84 -8.80 -4.15 -19.80
CA LEU A 84 -9.30 -3.14 -18.87
C LEU A 84 -10.79 -2.82 -19.09
N ASN A 85 -11.31 -3.07 -20.31
CA ASN A 85 -12.73 -2.89 -20.60
C ASN A 85 -13.61 -3.92 -19.87
N ASP A 86 -13.04 -5.03 -19.40
CA ASP A 86 -13.78 -6.05 -18.65
C ASP A 86 -14.08 -5.61 -17.21
N SER A 87 -13.53 -4.48 -16.73
CA SER A 87 -13.83 -3.97 -15.40
C SER A 87 -15.32 -3.62 -15.31
N LEU A 88 -16.04 -4.14 -14.33
CA LEU A 88 -17.44 -3.83 -14.12
C LEU A 88 -17.65 -2.42 -13.56
N VAL A 89 -16.66 -1.85 -12.87
CA VAL A 89 -16.81 -0.60 -12.11
C VAL A 89 -16.36 0.62 -12.90
N LEU A 90 -15.22 0.53 -13.59
CA LEU A 90 -14.55 1.66 -14.22
C LEU A 90 -14.31 1.42 -15.70
N GLU A 91 -14.42 2.48 -16.49
CA GLU A 91 -13.83 2.54 -17.83
C GLU A 91 -12.30 2.65 -17.75
N PRO A 92 -11.56 2.24 -18.80
CA PRO A 92 -10.16 2.62 -18.93
C PRO A 92 -10.01 4.14 -18.83
N GLY A 93 -9.25 4.61 -17.83
CA GLY A 93 -9.14 6.04 -17.49
C GLY A 93 -9.99 6.49 -16.30
N GLY A 94 -10.66 5.57 -15.60
CA GLY A 94 -11.16 5.80 -14.23
C GLY A 94 -12.54 6.41 -14.09
N THR A 95 -13.25 6.58 -15.21
CA THR A 95 -14.64 7.05 -15.19
C THR A 95 -15.56 5.91 -14.74
N PRO A 96 -16.52 6.14 -13.83
CA PRO A 96 -17.49 5.12 -13.44
C PRO A 96 -18.31 4.64 -14.64
N ARG A 97 -18.54 3.33 -14.75
CA ARG A 97 -19.43 2.75 -15.78
C ARG A 97 -20.90 3.05 -15.50
N GLU A 98 -21.23 3.23 -14.24
CA GLU A 98 -22.60 3.38 -13.78
C GLU A 98 -22.80 4.69 -13.01
N ALA A 99 -24.06 5.09 -12.88
CA ALA A 99 -24.42 6.31 -12.17
C ALA A 99 -24.07 6.23 -10.66
N PRO A 100 -23.82 7.38 -10.00
CA PRO A 100 -23.64 7.44 -8.55
C PRO A 100 -24.75 6.70 -7.80
N GLY A 101 -24.35 5.87 -6.84
CA GLY A 101 -25.27 5.03 -6.05
C GLY A 101 -25.55 3.64 -6.63
N TYR A 102 -25.06 3.32 -7.84
CA TYR A 102 -25.15 1.96 -8.37
C TYR A 102 -24.21 0.99 -7.64
N PHE A 103 -22.94 1.36 -7.47
CA PHE A 103 -21.99 0.55 -6.72
C PHE A 103 -22.01 0.93 -5.25
N LEU A 104 -22.21 -0.07 -4.40
CA LEU A 104 -22.40 0.10 -2.97
C LEU A 104 -21.31 -0.62 -2.17
N VAL A 105 -20.90 -0.01 -1.07
CA VAL A 105 -20.00 -0.59 -0.08
C VAL A 105 -20.80 -1.04 1.13
N ASN A 106 -20.46 -2.20 1.70
CA ASN A 106 -21.12 -2.69 2.90
C ASN A 106 -20.79 -1.84 4.13
N VAL A 107 -21.60 -1.96 5.19
CA VAL A 107 -21.36 -1.28 6.49
C VAL A 107 -20.93 -2.29 7.56
N PRO A 108 -20.25 -1.84 8.64
CA PRO A 108 -19.93 -2.70 9.79
C PRO A 108 -21.16 -3.42 10.38
N GLY A 109 -21.07 -4.75 10.50
CA GLY A 109 -22.08 -5.56 11.20
C GLY A 109 -22.12 -5.32 12.72
N LYS A 110 -23.08 -5.94 13.42
CA LYS A 110 -23.11 -5.96 14.90
C LYS A 110 -21.87 -6.70 15.41
N ARG A 111 -21.22 -6.16 16.43
CA ARG A 111 -19.99 -6.73 17.01
C ARG A 111 -20.20 -7.03 18.49
N LYS A 112 -19.48 -8.02 18.99
CA LYS A 112 -19.33 -8.23 20.43
C LYS A 112 -18.52 -7.06 20.98
N GLU A 113 -18.92 -6.58 22.15
CA GLU A 113 -18.09 -5.67 22.92
C GLU A 113 -16.76 -6.36 23.21
N VAL A 114 -15.68 -5.61 23.05
CA VAL A 114 -14.33 -6.08 23.35
C VAL A 114 -14.07 -5.66 24.79
N GLU A 115 -13.85 -6.63 25.67
CA GLU A 115 -13.42 -6.36 27.03
C GLU A 115 -11.96 -5.91 27.02
N ASP A 116 -11.65 -4.91 27.84
CA ASP A 116 -10.29 -4.46 28.04
C ASP A 116 -9.57 -5.43 28.99
N ASP A 117 -8.71 -6.28 28.46
CA ASP A 117 -7.86 -7.16 29.26
C ASP A 117 -6.53 -6.42 29.50
N ASP A 118 -6.36 -5.91 30.72
CA ASP A 118 -5.26 -5.03 31.13
C ASP A 118 -3.93 -5.78 31.32
N VAL A 119 -3.62 -6.70 30.41
CA VAL A 119 -2.43 -7.54 30.48
C VAL A 119 -1.25 -6.77 29.90
N ALA A 120 -0.26 -6.47 30.75
CA ALA A 120 1.03 -5.91 30.36
C ALA A 120 1.85 -6.94 29.57
N ARG A 121 1.56 -7.06 28.27
CA ARG A 121 2.33 -7.85 27.29
C ARG A 121 3.08 -6.94 26.34
N GLU A 122 4.21 -7.41 25.85
CA GLU A 122 4.91 -6.78 24.74
C GLU A 122 3.99 -6.78 23.50
N LEU A 123 3.90 -5.65 22.80
CA LEU A 123 3.13 -5.59 21.55
C LEU A 123 3.65 -6.61 20.52
N SER A 124 4.93 -6.98 20.63
CA SER A 124 5.57 -7.97 19.77
C SER A 124 5.06 -9.42 19.97
N GLU A 125 4.34 -9.68 21.06
CA GLU A 125 3.81 -11.00 21.41
C GLU A 125 2.30 -11.12 21.13
N LEU A 126 1.67 -10.04 20.71
CA LEU A 126 0.25 -10.00 20.42
C LEU A 126 -0.02 -10.53 19.01
N THR A 127 -1.12 -11.28 18.88
CA THR A 127 -1.71 -11.61 17.59
C THR A 127 -2.26 -10.35 16.91
N GLU A 128 -2.49 -10.41 15.60
CA GLU A 128 -3.03 -9.28 14.84
C GLU A 128 -4.38 -8.79 15.40
N ASN A 129 -5.29 -9.70 15.75
CA ASN A 129 -6.57 -9.35 16.37
C ASN A 129 -6.42 -8.76 17.79
N GLU A 130 -5.43 -9.20 18.57
CA GLU A 130 -5.13 -8.59 19.88
C GLU A 130 -4.56 -7.17 19.72
N LEU A 131 -3.68 -6.95 18.74
CA LEU A 131 -3.17 -5.63 18.39
C LEU A 131 -4.27 -4.69 17.89
N GLU A 132 -5.15 -5.18 17.01
CA GLU A 132 -6.30 -4.44 16.50
C GLU A 132 -7.21 -4.00 17.65
N ASN A 133 -7.50 -4.90 18.61
CA ASN A 133 -8.22 -4.57 19.84
C ASN A 133 -7.48 -3.55 20.70
N HIS A 134 -6.17 -3.73 20.88
CA HIS A 134 -5.35 -2.86 21.71
C HIS A 134 -5.37 -1.41 21.20
N PHE A 135 -5.09 -1.20 19.91
CA PHE A 135 -5.10 0.13 19.31
C PHE A 135 -6.52 0.73 19.21
N PHE A 136 -7.55 -0.11 19.05
CA PHE A 136 -8.94 0.35 19.08
C PHE A 136 -9.37 0.85 20.47
N LEU A 137 -9.00 0.15 21.54
CA LEU A 137 -9.35 0.52 22.92
C LEU A 137 -8.49 1.67 23.46
N ARG A 138 -7.24 1.81 22.97
CA ARG A 138 -6.27 2.81 23.41
C ARG A 138 -5.73 3.64 22.23
N PRO A 139 -6.59 4.38 21.48
CA PRO A 139 -6.20 5.01 20.23
C PRO A 139 -5.37 6.28 20.39
N GLN A 140 -5.32 6.86 21.60
CA GLN A 140 -4.81 8.21 21.81
C GLN A 140 -3.41 8.42 21.23
N ARG A 141 -2.48 7.49 21.46
CA ARG A 141 -1.12 7.62 20.91
C ARG A 141 -1.06 7.47 19.39
N LEU A 142 -1.88 6.58 18.82
CA LEU A 142 -1.97 6.43 17.37
C LEU A 142 -2.53 7.70 16.72
N LEU A 143 -3.46 8.38 17.38
CA LEU A 143 -4.02 9.66 16.93
C LEU A 143 -3.04 10.82 17.13
N ASP A 144 -2.35 10.87 18.27
CA ASP A 144 -1.31 11.87 18.56
C ASP A 144 -0.15 11.78 17.57
N CYS A 145 0.27 10.56 17.20
CA CYS A 145 1.26 10.27 16.14
C CYS A 145 0.99 11.05 14.85
N ILE A 146 -0.28 11.10 14.44
CA ILE A 146 -0.71 11.72 13.19
C ILE A 146 -1.26 13.13 13.41
N GLY A 147 -1.30 13.60 14.67
CA GLY A 147 -1.84 14.90 15.07
C GLY A 147 -3.35 15.03 14.93
N TRP A 148 -4.12 13.94 15.12
CA TRP A 148 -5.58 13.91 14.95
C TRP A 148 -6.31 13.85 16.30
N HIS A 149 -7.54 14.36 16.31
CA HIS A 149 -8.46 14.26 17.45
C HIS A 149 -9.79 13.73 16.93
N ALA A 150 -9.90 12.40 16.82
CA ALA A 150 -10.98 11.73 16.13
C ALA A 150 -11.40 10.44 16.84
N ASP A 151 -12.60 9.97 16.55
CA ASP A 151 -13.03 8.65 16.96
C ASP A 151 -12.34 7.59 16.09
N ILE A 152 -11.86 6.52 16.73
CA ILE A 152 -11.31 5.37 16.01
C ILE A 152 -12.43 4.40 15.63
N MET A 153 -12.28 3.82 14.46
CA MET A 153 -13.11 2.79 13.86
C MET A 153 -12.27 1.53 13.70
N LYS A 154 -12.93 0.39 13.76
CA LYS A 154 -12.31 -0.93 13.55
C LYS A 154 -12.94 -1.58 12.33
N GLN A 155 -12.20 -2.36 11.55
CA GLN A 155 -12.72 -3.20 10.46
C GLN A 155 -13.65 -2.43 9.52
N ILE A 156 -13.13 -1.38 8.89
CA ILE A 156 -13.88 -0.62 7.90
C ILE A 156 -14.04 -1.50 6.66
N PRO A 157 -15.27 -1.92 6.31
CA PRO A 157 -15.48 -2.78 5.16
C PRO A 157 -15.19 -2.06 3.83
N VAL A 158 -14.64 -2.81 2.87
CA VAL A 158 -14.36 -2.33 1.52
C VAL A 158 -14.89 -3.28 0.44
N GLY A 159 -15.89 -4.10 0.79
CA GLY A 159 -16.56 -4.96 -0.18
C GLY A 159 -17.46 -4.12 -1.08
N VAL A 160 -17.33 -4.29 -2.40
CA VAL A 160 -18.14 -3.58 -3.40
C VAL A 160 -19.19 -4.51 -4.00
N PHE A 161 -20.40 -3.98 -4.15
CA PHE A 161 -21.59 -4.68 -4.60
C PHE A 161 -22.33 -3.83 -5.65
N ALA A 162 -23.01 -4.46 -6.60
CA ALA A 162 -23.87 -3.79 -7.57
C ALA A 162 -25.31 -3.70 -7.04
N GLU A 163 -25.90 -2.52 -7.06
CA GLU A 163 -27.31 -2.19 -6.73
C GLU A 163 -27.75 -2.44 -5.27
N GLU A 164 -27.36 -3.56 -4.66
CA GLU A 164 -27.70 -3.95 -3.28
C GLU A 164 -26.52 -4.65 -2.60
N VAL A 165 -26.44 -4.62 -1.27
CA VAL A 165 -25.39 -5.36 -0.53
C VAL A 165 -25.87 -6.79 -0.24
N SER A 166 -25.58 -7.72 -1.15
CA SER A 166 -25.94 -9.12 -1.04
C SER A 166 -24.83 -10.07 -1.52
N LYS A 167 -25.00 -11.39 -1.37
CA LYS A 167 -23.99 -12.36 -1.83
C LYS A 167 -23.96 -12.47 -3.37
N SER A 168 -25.10 -12.25 -4.03
CA SER A 168 -25.27 -12.36 -5.48
C SER A 168 -24.75 -11.13 -6.22
N SER A 169 -24.91 -9.94 -5.64
CA SER A 169 -24.48 -8.67 -6.24
C SER A 169 -23.00 -8.33 -6.05
N ARG A 170 -22.25 -9.21 -5.38
CA ARG A 170 -20.87 -8.95 -4.96
C ARG A 170 -19.92 -8.88 -6.17
N VAL A 171 -19.33 -7.70 -6.37
CA VAL A 171 -18.34 -7.40 -7.42
C VAL A 171 -16.92 -7.72 -6.95
N PHE A 172 -16.54 -7.23 -5.77
CA PHE A 172 -15.22 -7.52 -5.16
C PHE A 172 -15.33 -8.59 -4.07
N PRO A 173 -14.22 -9.26 -3.67
CA PRO A 173 -14.25 -10.24 -2.60
C PRO A 173 -14.68 -9.60 -1.26
N GLY A 174 -15.86 -9.96 -0.76
CA GLY A 174 -16.51 -9.21 0.33
C GLY A 174 -16.36 -9.76 1.75
N ALA A 175 -15.82 -10.98 1.95
CA ALA A 175 -15.77 -11.59 3.29
C ALA A 175 -14.51 -11.24 4.11
N GLY A 176 -13.42 -10.86 3.43
CA GLY A 176 -12.11 -10.63 4.06
C GLY A 176 -11.52 -9.22 3.88
N GLY A 177 -12.00 -8.41 2.93
CA GLY A 177 -11.48 -7.06 2.70
C GLY A 177 -12.03 -6.08 3.73
N LYS A 178 -11.22 -5.76 4.74
CA LYS A 178 -11.53 -4.74 5.75
C LYS A 178 -10.25 -4.04 6.15
N VAL A 179 -10.33 -2.72 6.28
CA VAL A 179 -9.26 -1.95 6.92
C VAL A 179 -9.27 -2.25 8.40
N ASP A 180 -8.15 -2.66 8.98
CA ASP A 180 -8.09 -3.08 10.39
C ASP A 180 -8.58 -1.97 11.33
N LEU A 181 -8.08 -0.75 11.12
CA LEU A 181 -8.50 0.44 11.88
C LEU A 181 -8.63 1.65 10.95
N GLY A 182 -9.41 2.64 11.37
CA GLY A 182 -9.37 3.96 10.75
C GLY A 182 -9.88 5.04 11.68
N ALA A 183 -9.70 6.29 11.30
CA ALA A 183 -10.21 7.44 12.02
C ALA A 183 -10.76 8.45 11.01
N VAL A 184 -11.74 9.25 11.41
CA VAL A 184 -12.31 10.27 10.52
C VAL A 184 -12.39 11.61 11.25
N ASP A 185 -11.80 12.64 10.64
CA ASP A 185 -11.84 14.02 11.09
C ASP A 185 -12.30 14.85 9.88
N GLU A 186 -13.44 15.51 9.99
CA GLU A 186 -14.03 16.23 8.84
C GLU A 186 -13.12 17.33 8.28
N SER A 187 -12.17 17.84 9.09
CA SER A 187 -11.20 18.85 8.66
C SER A 187 -9.91 18.27 8.06
N LYS A 188 -9.58 16.99 8.35
CA LYS A 188 -8.31 16.36 7.96
C LYS A 188 -8.47 15.20 6.97
N GLY A 189 -9.64 14.56 6.96
CA GLY A 189 -9.96 13.43 6.09
C GLY A 189 -10.22 12.12 6.83
N VAL A 190 -9.93 11.02 6.14
CA VAL A 190 -10.00 9.66 6.68
C VAL A 190 -8.58 9.10 6.82
N ALA A 191 -8.21 8.66 8.02
CA ALA A 191 -6.99 7.91 8.24
C ALA A 191 -7.31 6.41 8.23
N LEU A 192 -6.51 5.62 7.52
CA LEU A 192 -6.59 4.17 7.44
C LEU A 192 -5.32 3.59 8.04
N PHE A 193 -5.43 2.59 8.90
CA PHE A 193 -4.27 1.89 9.46
C PHE A 193 -4.35 0.41 9.10
N GLU A 194 -3.41 0.00 8.26
CA GLU A 194 -3.20 -1.39 7.87
C GLU A 194 -2.22 -2.04 8.83
N LEU A 195 -2.72 -2.91 9.70
CA LEU A 195 -1.94 -3.48 10.79
C LEU A 195 -1.22 -4.74 10.29
N LYS A 196 0.05 -4.87 10.62
CA LYS A 196 0.81 -6.11 10.40
C LYS A 196 1.41 -6.58 11.69
N LYS A 197 1.05 -7.80 12.10
CA LYS A 197 1.68 -8.44 13.26
C LYS A 197 3.20 -8.55 13.08
N PRO A 198 3.96 -8.67 14.18
CA PRO A 198 5.40 -8.80 14.14
C PRO A 198 5.86 -9.95 13.23
N GLY A 199 6.84 -9.65 12.38
CA GLY A 199 7.38 -10.60 11.40
C GLY A 199 6.55 -10.79 10.13
N ASN A 200 5.32 -10.25 10.04
CA ASN A 200 4.55 -10.22 8.81
C ASN A 200 4.95 -9.01 7.95
N ARG A 201 6.04 -9.16 7.19
CA ARG A 201 6.67 -8.05 6.44
C ARG A 201 6.51 -8.22 4.95
N LYS A 202 5.28 -8.32 4.47
CA LYS A 202 4.99 -8.54 3.04
C LYS A 202 5.02 -7.23 2.27
N VAL A 203 5.54 -7.28 1.04
CA VAL A 203 5.38 -6.20 0.05
C VAL A 203 3.91 -5.95 -0.23
N GLY A 204 3.09 -7.02 -0.25
CA GLY A 204 1.63 -6.92 -0.47
C GLY A 204 0.86 -6.05 0.52
N SER A 205 1.44 -5.69 1.66
CA SER A 205 0.85 -4.74 2.60
C SER A 205 0.59 -3.37 1.96
N ILE A 206 1.42 -2.94 1.01
CA ILE A 206 1.20 -1.65 0.35
C ILE A 206 0.10 -1.72 -0.71
N SER A 207 0.02 -2.82 -1.47
CA SER A 207 -1.09 -3.06 -2.41
C SER A 207 -2.43 -3.12 -1.69
N GLU A 208 -2.46 -3.67 -0.47
CA GLU A 208 -3.64 -3.68 0.39
C GLU A 208 -4.05 -2.28 0.83
N LEU A 209 -3.11 -1.53 1.39
CA LEU A 209 -3.35 -0.16 1.83
C LEU A 209 -3.83 0.74 0.67
N LEU A 210 -3.23 0.59 -0.53
CA LEU A 210 -3.64 1.30 -1.73
C LEU A 210 -5.07 0.94 -2.16
N PHE A 211 -5.40 -0.36 -2.19
CA PHE A 211 -6.76 -0.79 -2.49
C PHE A 211 -7.78 -0.18 -1.52
N TYR A 212 -7.47 -0.16 -0.22
CA TYR A 212 -8.33 0.45 0.78
C TYR A 212 -8.46 1.95 0.61
N ALA A 213 -7.36 2.65 0.35
CA ALA A 213 -7.37 4.08 0.09
C ALA A 213 -8.22 4.44 -1.13
N HIS A 214 -8.06 3.69 -2.24
CA HIS A 214 -8.83 3.92 -3.46
C HIS A 214 -10.33 3.69 -3.26
N VAL A 215 -10.72 2.61 -2.57
CA VAL A 215 -12.15 2.37 -2.29
C VAL A 215 -12.72 3.51 -1.44
N VAL A 216 -12.02 3.95 -0.39
CA VAL A 216 -12.48 5.07 0.45
C VAL A 216 -12.51 6.38 -0.33
N ARG A 217 -11.52 6.63 -1.19
CA ARG A 217 -11.50 7.82 -2.04
C ARG A 217 -12.66 7.81 -3.04
N ASP A 218 -12.99 6.66 -3.59
CA ASP A 218 -14.10 6.49 -4.53
C ASP A 218 -15.46 6.62 -3.82
N ILE A 219 -15.55 6.33 -2.52
CA ILE A 219 -16.71 6.70 -1.70
C ILE A 219 -16.84 8.23 -1.58
N GLN A 220 -15.73 8.93 -1.31
CA GLN A 220 -15.71 10.40 -1.20
C GLN A 220 -16.00 11.10 -2.54
N LEU A 221 -15.67 10.47 -3.66
CA LEU A 221 -15.95 10.96 -5.01
C LEU A 221 -17.37 10.59 -5.50
N GLY A 222 -18.14 9.82 -4.72
CA GLY A 222 -19.49 9.38 -5.08
C GLY A 222 -19.54 8.30 -6.17
N ILE A 223 -18.41 7.67 -6.48
CA ILE A 223 -18.31 6.50 -7.37
C ILE A 223 -18.88 5.28 -6.66
N PHE A 224 -18.54 5.14 -5.38
CA PHE A 224 -19.15 4.19 -4.47
C PHE A 224 -20.06 4.91 -3.48
N GLY A 225 -21.17 4.27 -3.14
CA GLY A 225 -22.11 4.73 -2.12
C GLY A 225 -22.24 3.74 -0.97
N TYR A 226 -23.00 4.13 0.05
CA TYR A 226 -23.53 3.21 1.06
C TYR A 226 -25.04 3.14 0.89
N GLU A 227 -25.65 1.98 1.18
CA GLU A 227 -27.12 1.88 1.24
C GLU A 227 -27.67 2.90 2.26
N GLU A 228 -28.52 3.83 1.81
CA GLU A 228 -28.99 4.97 2.62
C GLU A 228 -29.54 4.54 3.99
N GLU A 229 -30.35 3.48 4.02
CA GLU A 229 -30.97 2.95 5.24
C GLU A 229 -29.96 2.37 6.24
N LYS A 230 -28.74 2.04 5.80
CA LYS A 230 -27.69 1.42 6.62
C LYS A 230 -26.60 2.40 7.04
N GLN A 231 -26.59 3.62 6.50
CA GLN A 231 -25.60 4.65 6.82
C GLN A 231 -25.71 5.13 8.26
N ARG A 232 -24.61 5.01 9.01
CA ARG A 232 -24.48 5.60 10.34
C ARG A 232 -23.63 6.86 10.26
N VAL A 233 -23.28 7.39 11.43
CA VAL A 233 -22.50 8.63 11.55
C VAL A 233 -21.15 8.51 10.85
N ASN A 234 -20.47 7.38 10.98
CA ASN A 234 -19.14 7.19 10.41
C ASN A 234 -19.16 7.09 8.89
N GLU A 235 -20.12 6.39 8.30
CA GLU A 235 -20.27 6.29 6.85
C GLU A 235 -20.52 7.67 6.22
N ARG A 236 -21.39 8.49 6.85
CA ARG A 236 -21.60 9.87 6.42
C ARG A 236 -20.34 10.74 6.53
N ARG A 237 -19.58 10.60 7.62
CA ARG A 237 -18.32 11.32 7.82
C ARG A 237 -17.25 10.89 6.81
N ILE A 238 -17.16 9.59 6.50
CA ILE A 238 -16.26 9.07 5.47
C ILE A 238 -16.62 9.64 4.11
N SER A 239 -17.89 9.60 3.71
CA SER A 239 -18.36 10.16 2.43
C SER A 239 -18.16 11.68 2.33
N GLY A 240 -18.30 12.41 3.44
CA GLY A 240 -18.14 13.86 3.48
C GLY A 240 -16.68 14.36 3.54
N ALA A 241 -15.73 13.49 3.86
CA ALA A 241 -14.31 13.84 3.90
C ALA A 241 -13.72 13.99 2.48
N SER A 242 -12.64 14.78 2.35
CA SER A 242 -12.06 15.13 1.05
C SER A 242 -10.69 14.51 0.75
N SER A 243 -10.13 13.76 1.70
CA SER A 243 -8.79 13.20 1.65
C SER A 243 -8.72 11.86 2.37
N VAL A 244 -7.72 11.07 2.01
CA VAL A 244 -7.40 9.79 2.63
C VAL A 244 -5.92 9.75 3.00
N THR A 245 -5.61 9.33 4.22
CA THR A 245 -4.24 9.09 4.65
C THR A 245 -4.09 7.63 5.09
N GLY A 246 -3.31 6.85 4.37
CA GLY A 246 -3.03 5.45 4.68
C GLY A 246 -1.73 5.27 5.47
N PHE A 247 -1.75 4.42 6.50
CA PHE A 247 -0.56 4.04 7.24
C PHE A 247 -0.42 2.53 7.27
N ILE A 248 0.79 2.03 7.00
CA ILE A 248 1.17 0.70 7.49
C ILE A 248 1.50 0.85 8.97
N LEU A 249 0.85 0.08 9.83
CA LEU A 249 1.11 0.01 11.27
C LEU A 249 1.80 -1.32 11.58
N ALA A 250 3.12 -1.32 11.82
CA ALA A 250 3.89 -2.55 11.98
C ALA A 250 5.11 -2.39 12.91
N ASP A 251 5.67 -3.51 13.38
CA ASP A 251 6.95 -3.50 14.13
C ASP A 251 8.12 -3.04 13.24
N ARG A 252 8.10 -3.49 11.99
CA ARG A 252 9.04 -3.12 10.92
C ARG A 252 8.38 -3.35 9.57
N LEU A 253 8.85 -2.64 8.57
CA LEU A 253 8.48 -2.85 7.17
C LEU A 253 9.33 -3.96 6.51
N HIS A 254 8.88 -4.40 5.34
CA HIS A 254 9.72 -5.15 4.41
C HIS A 254 10.93 -4.29 3.99
N PRO A 255 12.15 -4.83 3.82
CA PRO A 255 13.34 -4.04 3.49
C PRO A 255 13.24 -3.19 2.22
N LEU A 256 12.43 -3.61 1.24
CA LEU A 256 12.18 -2.83 0.02
C LEU A 256 11.27 -1.62 0.26
N LEU A 257 10.46 -1.64 1.33
CA LEU A 257 9.53 -0.58 1.71
C LEU A 257 10.13 0.33 2.82
N ASP A 258 11.07 -0.17 3.62
CA ASP A 258 11.73 0.57 4.71
C ASP A 258 12.77 1.59 4.18
N ASN A 259 12.30 2.52 3.35
CA ASN A 259 13.10 3.57 2.73
C ASN A 259 12.27 4.85 2.57
N GLU A 260 12.83 5.99 2.92
CA GLU A 260 12.19 7.31 2.74
C GLU A 260 11.81 7.57 1.28
N ALA A 261 12.70 7.27 0.33
CA ALA A 261 12.47 7.45 -1.09
C ALA A 261 11.30 6.60 -1.62
N PHE A 262 10.97 5.48 -0.96
CA PHE A 262 9.80 4.67 -1.31
C PHE A 262 8.52 5.44 -1.01
N PHE A 263 8.39 5.98 0.22
CA PHE A 263 7.23 6.78 0.60
C PHE A 263 7.17 8.13 -0.11
N GLU A 264 8.32 8.72 -0.49
CA GLU A 264 8.34 9.88 -1.38
C GLU A 264 7.78 9.53 -2.77
N THR A 265 8.26 8.45 -3.38
CA THR A 265 7.77 7.98 -4.70
C THR A 265 6.28 7.68 -4.66
N LEU A 266 5.83 7.00 -3.61
CA LEU A 266 4.42 6.69 -3.37
C LEU A 266 3.58 7.97 -3.17
N ASN A 267 4.01 8.90 -2.32
CA ASN A 267 3.24 10.12 -2.08
C ASN A 267 3.22 11.04 -3.31
N LEU A 268 4.29 11.08 -4.09
CA LEU A 268 4.29 11.78 -5.37
C LEU A 268 3.26 11.19 -6.33
N ALA A 269 3.22 9.85 -6.43
CA ALA A 269 2.30 9.12 -7.28
C ALA A 269 0.82 9.43 -7.00
N PHE A 270 0.46 9.77 -5.77
CA PHE A 270 -0.94 9.97 -5.38
C PHE A 270 -1.26 11.40 -4.89
N SER A 271 -0.32 12.33 -5.06
CA SER A 271 -0.42 13.70 -4.56
C SER A 271 -1.62 14.49 -5.12
N ASP A 272 -1.92 14.32 -6.42
CA ASP A 272 -3.05 14.97 -7.08
C ASP A 272 -4.41 14.35 -6.75
N ARG A 273 -4.43 13.26 -5.96
CA ARG A 273 -5.65 12.51 -5.62
C ARG A 273 -6.15 12.77 -4.20
N ASN A 274 -5.51 13.67 -3.45
CA ASN A 274 -5.73 13.88 -2.01
C ASN A 274 -5.53 12.59 -1.18
N GLU A 275 -4.63 11.73 -1.65
CA GLU A 275 -4.24 10.50 -0.98
C GLU A 275 -2.81 10.65 -0.48
N THR A 276 -2.52 10.18 0.72
CA THR A 276 -1.19 10.29 1.33
C THR A 276 -0.89 9.05 2.14
N PHE A 277 0.37 8.66 2.22
CA PHE A 277 0.80 7.38 2.75
C PHE A 277 2.00 7.50 3.67
N GLY A 278 1.99 6.69 4.72
CA GLY A 278 3.07 6.64 5.68
C GLY A 278 3.23 5.27 6.32
N PHE A 279 4.16 5.23 7.25
CA PHE A 279 4.42 4.09 8.12
C PHE A 279 4.40 4.60 9.55
N ILE A 280 3.78 3.83 10.44
CA ILE A 280 3.84 4.03 11.89
C ILE A 280 4.48 2.77 12.46
N LYS A 281 5.65 2.96 13.04
CA LYS A 281 6.29 1.90 13.80
C LYS A 281 5.62 1.78 15.16
N TYR A 282 5.34 0.56 15.60
CA TYR A 282 5.04 0.27 16.99
C TYR A 282 6.11 -0.66 17.59
N GLY A 283 6.29 -0.61 18.91
CA GLY A 283 7.21 -1.46 19.65
C GLY A 283 7.11 -1.17 21.14
N GLY A 284 7.70 -2.03 21.97
CA GLY A 284 7.65 -1.91 23.42
C GLY A 284 6.42 -2.58 24.07
N ILE A 285 6.29 -2.33 25.37
CA ILE A 285 5.17 -2.82 26.19
C ILE A 285 3.89 -2.13 25.72
N SER A 286 2.75 -2.80 25.80
CA SER A 286 1.42 -2.28 25.42
C SER A 286 1.11 -0.85 25.90
N ASN A 287 1.75 -0.41 26.99
CA ASN A 287 1.60 0.94 27.54
C ASN A 287 2.65 1.94 27.05
N GLU A 288 3.44 1.67 26.01
CA GLU A 288 4.42 2.56 25.36
C GLU A 288 4.36 2.37 23.83
N ILE A 289 3.64 3.25 23.12
CA ILE A 289 3.71 3.30 21.65
C ILE A 289 4.72 4.39 21.32
N GLU A 290 5.91 4.00 20.85
CA GLU A 290 6.85 4.94 20.27
C GLU A 290 6.55 5.11 18.78
N CYS A 291 6.04 6.30 18.42
CA CYS A 291 5.92 6.72 17.04
C CYS A 291 7.29 7.09 16.48
N GLU A 292 8.15 6.10 16.24
CA GLU A 292 9.56 6.35 15.94
C GLU A 292 9.78 7.00 14.56
N ARG A 293 8.85 6.81 13.62
CA ARG A 293 8.91 7.38 12.27
C ARG A 293 7.51 7.63 11.75
N VAL A 294 7.25 8.87 11.36
CA VAL A 294 6.23 9.26 10.39
C VAL A 294 7.03 9.82 9.22
N TYR A 295 6.92 9.27 8.02
CA TYR A 295 7.45 9.94 6.82
C TYR A 295 6.53 11.14 6.60
N PRO A 296 6.96 12.36 6.97
CA PRO A 296 6.02 13.46 7.04
C PRO A 296 5.63 13.89 5.63
N VAL A 297 4.37 14.28 5.51
CA VAL A 297 3.73 14.84 4.32
C VAL A 297 4.28 16.24 4.07
N PHE A 298 5.55 16.37 3.67
CA PHE A 298 6.09 17.67 3.28
C PHE A 298 6.40 17.68 1.79
N PHE A 299 5.52 18.36 1.06
CA PHE A 299 5.80 18.91 -0.26
C PHE A 299 7.09 19.74 -0.20
N ARG A 300 8.21 19.16 -0.63
CA ARG A 300 9.32 19.92 -1.19
C ARG A 300 9.29 19.73 -2.69
N ALA A 301 8.70 20.70 -3.38
CA ALA A 301 8.90 20.90 -4.81
C ALA A 301 10.40 21.14 -5.06
N PHE A 302 11.15 20.09 -5.40
CA PHE A 302 12.48 20.20 -5.99
C PHE A 302 12.71 19.02 -6.95
N HIS A 303 12.36 19.24 -8.22
CA HIS A 303 12.90 18.44 -9.32
C HIS A 303 14.43 18.57 -9.34
N ARG A 304 15.14 17.46 -9.13
CA ARG A 304 16.44 17.20 -9.75
C ARG A 304 16.58 15.72 -10.10
N THR A 305 16.43 15.46 -11.38
CA THR A 305 16.78 14.23 -12.10
C THR A 305 18.26 13.90 -11.87
N MET A 306 18.56 12.69 -11.41
CA MET A 306 19.88 12.07 -11.56
C MET A 306 19.72 10.59 -11.96
N ALA A 307 20.09 10.31 -13.20
CA ALA A 307 20.05 8.99 -13.83
C ALA A 307 21.21 8.08 -13.37
N TYR A 308 20.94 6.78 -13.26
CA TYR A 308 21.94 5.73 -13.02
C TYR A 308 21.75 4.59 -14.04
N PRO A 309 22.83 3.97 -14.55
CA PRO A 309 22.74 2.90 -15.56
C PRO A 309 22.88 1.49 -14.96
N GLY A 310 22.10 0.53 -15.47
CA GLY A 310 22.35 -0.90 -15.30
C GLY A 310 21.14 -1.77 -15.63
N SER A 311 21.22 -2.56 -16.70
CA SER A 311 20.18 -3.53 -17.10
C SER A 311 20.48 -4.93 -16.56
N MET A 312 19.44 -5.62 -16.06
CA MET A 312 19.48 -7.06 -15.77
C MET A 312 18.07 -7.65 -16.01
N PHE A 313 17.97 -8.62 -16.92
CA PHE A 313 16.77 -9.41 -17.12
C PHE A 313 16.65 -10.42 -15.97
N ALA A 314 15.54 -10.40 -15.23
CA ALA A 314 15.23 -11.42 -14.24
C ALA A 314 13.89 -12.08 -14.58
N ARG A 315 13.91 -13.42 -14.60
CA ARG A 315 12.71 -14.29 -14.62
C ARG A 315 12.41 -14.60 -13.16
N TRP A 316 11.20 -14.32 -12.68
CA TRP A 316 10.91 -14.23 -11.25
C TRP A 316 10.20 -15.47 -10.68
N THR A 317 10.82 -16.08 -9.67
CA THR A 317 10.25 -17.09 -8.74
C THR A 317 10.60 -16.67 -7.30
N GLU A 318 9.98 -17.31 -6.29
CA GLU A 318 10.04 -16.94 -4.85
C GLU A 318 11.46 -16.73 -4.26
N ASP A 319 12.52 -17.24 -4.91
CA ASP A 319 13.91 -17.14 -4.44
C ASP A 319 14.59 -15.77 -4.66
N ASN A 320 14.00 -14.85 -5.43
CA ASN A 320 14.70 -13.63 -5.86
C ASN A 320 14.75 -12.47 -4.85
N ALA A 321 14.01 -12.53 -3.73
CA ALA A 321 14.10 -11.50 -2.67
C ALA A 321 15.51 -11.45 -2.03
N TYR A 322 16.22 -12.58 -2.01
CA TYR A 322 17.60 -12.67 -1.52
C TYR A 322 18.61 -12.03 -2.49
N LEU A 323 18.36 -12.07 -3.80
CA LEU A 323 19.26 -11.57 -4.84
C LEU A 323 19.40 -10.04 -4.83
N ILE A 324 18.31 -9.29 -4.55
CA ILE A 324 18.39 -7.83 -4.41
C ILE A 324 19.20 -7.44 -3.17
N SER A 325 19.09 -8.20 -2.06
CA SER A 325 19.91 -7.96 -0.87
C SER A 325 21.40 -8.25 -1.10
N ALA A 326 21.71 -9.18 -2.02
CA ALA A 326 23.08 -9.53 -2.39
C ALA A 326 23.71 -8.50 -3.33
N LEU A 327 22.91 -7.85 -4.20
CA LEU A 327 23.37 -6.81 -5.13
C LEU A 327 23.66 -5.45 -4.45
N LEU A 328 23.24 -5.27 -3.19
CA LEU A 328 23.48 -4.04 -2.40
C LEU A 328 24.57 -4.23 -1.32
N GLN A 329 25.41 -5.25 -1.43
CA GLN A 329 26.54 -5.49 -0.53
C GLN A 329 27.86 -5.03 -1.15
N THR A 330 28.61 -4.18 -0.43
CA THR A 330 30.02 -3.92 -0.71
C THR A 330 30.87 -4.32 0.50
N SER A 331 32.15 -4.63 0.27
CA SER A 331 33.11 -4.78 1.36
C SER A 331 33.63 -3.42 1.79
N CYS A 332 33.65 -3.16 3.10
CA CYS A 332 34.25 -1.95 3.64
C CYS A 332 35.75 -1.93 3.27
N PRO A 333 36.26 -0.88 2.59
CA PRO A 333 37.66 -0.81 2.19
C PRO A 333 38.62 -0.71 3.38
N HIS A 334 38.12 -0.42 4.58
CA HIS A 334 38.92 -0.28 5.80
C HIS A 334 39.00 -1.56 6.64
N CYS A 335 37.97 -2.40 6.64
CA CYS A 335 37.92 -3.59 7.49
C CYS A 335 37.48 -4.89 6.80
N GLY A 336 37.17 -4.86 5.51
CA GLY A 336 36.78 -6.03 4.72
C GLY A 336 35.31 -6.44 4.86
N GLU A 337 34.64 -6.01 5.93
CA GLU A 337 33.28 -6.47 6.22
C GLU A 337 32.23 -6.03 5.22
N ARG A 338 31.34 -6.97 4.91
CA ARG A 338 30.20 -6.74 4.03
C ARG A 338 29.22 -5.81 4.71
N VAL A 339 28.84 -4.76 4.00
CA VAL A 339 27.91 -3.74 4.45
C VAL A 339 26.81 -3.60 3.42
N VAL A 340 25.56 -3.52 3.90
CA VAL A 340 24.36 -3.31 3.09
C VAL A 340 24.10 -1.82 2.97
N HIS A 341 23.96 -1.33 1.74
CA HIS A 341 23.74 0.10 1.48
C HIS A 341 22.36 0.57 1.95
N LYS A 342 22.34 1.60 2.81
CA LYS A 342 21.11 2.32 3.22
C LYS A 342 20.96 3.71 2.61
N SER A 343 22.01 4.25 1.98
CA SER A 343 22.00 5.56 1.31
C SER A 343 23.00 5.61 0.15
N ARG A 344 22.79 6.54 -0.81
CA ARG A 344 23.57 6.63 -2.06
C ARG A 344 24.80 7.55 -2.02
N VAL A 345 25.07 8.24 -0.91
CA VAL A 345 26.10 9.32 -0.88
C VAL A 345 27.32 8.94 -0.05
N SER A 346 27.10 8.40 1.15
CA SER A 346 28.15 7.95 2.05
C SER A 346 27.52 7.19 3.21
N MET A 347 28.19 6.17 3.71
CA MET A 347 27.74 5.45 4.90
C MET A 347 28.86 5.23 5.89
N VAL A 348 28.54 5.19 7.18
CA VAL A 348 29.51 4.81 8.22
C VAL A 348 29.48 3.29 8.36
N CYS A 349 30.64 2.64 8.24
CA CYS A 349 30.75 1.22 8.49
C CYS A 349 30.41 0.92 9.97
N PRO A 350 29.43 0.05 10.25
CA PRO A 350 29.04 -0.25 11.64
C PRO A 350 30.14 -0.98 12.41
N HIS A 351 31.07 -1.63 11.71
CA HIS A 351 32.17 -2.37 12.34
C HIS A 351 33.36 -1.47 12.71
N CYS A 352 33.79 -0.58 11.80
CA CYS A 352 35.02 0.22 12.02
C CYS A 352 34.77 1.73 12.23
N GLY A 353 33.52 2.20 12.13
CA GLY A 353 33.17 3.61 12.30
C GLY A 353 33.71 4.54 11.20
N LYS A 354 34.32 4.01 10.14
CA LYS A 354 34.85 4.82 9.02
C LYS A 354 33.77 5.10 7.99
N THR A 355 33.80 6.31 7.45
CA THR A 355 32.91 6.71 6.34
C THR A 355 33.39 6.07 5.05
N ILE A 356 32.52 5.30 4.41
CA ILE A 356 32.68 4.71 3.10
C ILE A 356 32.06 5.68 2.09
N GLN A 357 32.90 6.26 1.22
CA GLN A 357 32.41 6.98 0.04
C GLN A 357 32.18 5.97 -1.09
N LEU A 358 30.95 5.92 -1.59
CA LEU A 358 30.64 5.11 -2.76
C LEU A 358 31.14 5.86 -3.99
N LEU A 359 32.31 5.45 -4.49
CA LEU A 359 32.80 5.95 -5.77
C LEU A 359 31.85 5.46 -6.87
N PRO A 360 31.36 6.32 -7.78
CA PRO A 360 30.70 5.85 -8.99
C PRO A 360 31.68 4.91 -9.71
N GLY A 361 31.25 3.66 -9.93
CA GLY A 361 32.13 2.56 -10.30
C GLY A 361 33.06 2.92 -11.47
N ARG A 362 34.37 2.75 -11.27
CA ARG A 362 35.34 2.76 -12.37
C ARG A 362 35.18 1.47 -13.15
N ARG A 363 35.01 1.60 -14.47
CA ARG A 363 34.96 0.48 -15.43
C ARG A 363 36.28 -0.28 -15.40
N SER A 364 36.22 -1.58 -15.14
CA SER A 364 37.23 -2.58 -15.51
C SER A 364 36.57 -3.60 -16.41
#